data_AF-A0A445H1Z5-F1
#
_entry.id   AF-A0A445H1Z5-F1
#
_cell.length_a   1.000
_cell.length_b   1.000
_cell.length_c   1.000
_cell.angle_alpha   90.00
_cell.angle_beta   90.00
_cell.angle_gamma   90.00
#
_symmetry.space_group_name_H-M   'P 1'
#
loop_
_entity.id
_entity.type
_entity.pdbx_description
1 polymer ?
#
loop_
_entity_poly.entity_id
_entity_poly.type
_entity_poly.pdbx_seq_one_letter_code
_entity_poly.pdbx_strand_id
1 'polypeptide(L)'
;MTSKQTYSVCFCWRRRFKLALAEAPSEIKTLFNEYSENELMTPSHLKRFLVDVQRQEKATEEDAQAIIDSFRHFHRRGAGLNLETFFKYLFSDDNPPLLPSHGVHHDMTLPLSHYFIYTGHNSYLTGNQLSSDCSDVPIINALKKGVRVIELDIWPNASKDSIDVLHGRTLTTPVELIRCLRSIKDHAFVASEYPVVITLEDHLTPDLQAKVAEMVTQTFGDILFTPNSESVKEFPSPESLKKRIIISTKPPKEYLEAKEKEKGDDSQHEKEKGDDSEHGKASGEDEAWGKEVPSLKGGTIEDYKDNNVDEDLNDEEEFDESDKSHHNEAPEYRHLIAIHAGKPKGGLVECLKVDPEKVRRLSLSEQQLEKAAINYGQQIVRFTQRNILRVYPKGTRIDSSNYNPLIGWMHGAQMVAFNMQGYGRSLWLMHGMFRANGGCGYVKKPNFLLETGPDDEVFNPKAKLPVKTTLKVTVYMGEGWYYDFKHTHFDQYSPPDFYTRVS
;
A
#
# COMPACT_ATOMS: atom_id res chain seq x y z
N MET A 1 41.82 -11.92 0.52
CA MET A 1 41.86 -13.33 0.95
C MET A 1 40.60 -14.03 0.49
N THR A 2 40.69 -15.11 -0.29
CA THR A 2 39.52 -15.89 -0.72
C THR A 2 38.99 -16.72 0.45
N SER A 3 37.74 -16.45 0.87
CA SER A 3 37.09 -17.27 1.89
C SER A 3 36.68 -18.61 1.26
N LYS A 4 37.10 -19.72 1.87
CA LYS A 4 36.71 -21.07 1.43
C LYS A 4 35.55 -21.53 2.30
N GLN A 5 34.39 -21.76 1.69
CA GLN A 5 33.25 -22.37 2.36
C GLN A 5 33.30 -23.89 2.20
N THR A 6 33.04 -24.62 3.28
CA THR A 6 33.08 -26.09 3.29
C THR A 6 31.69 -26.63 3.61
N TYR A 7 31.16 -27.45 2.71
CA TYR A 7 29.83 -28.05 2.83
C TYR A 7 29.99 -29.56 3.06
N SER A 8 29.22 -30.11 3.99
CA SER A 8 29.24 -31.54 4.31
C SER A 8 28.28 -32.28 3.38
N VAL A 9 28.79 -33.23 2.61
CA VAL A 9 27.98 -34.09 1.72
C VAL A 9 28.11 -35.52 2.24
N CYS A 10 27.00 -36.16 2.60
CA CYS A 10 26.95 -37.56 3.09
C CYS A 10 28.04 -37.95 4.11
N PHE A 11 27.80 -37.70 5.41
CA PHE A 11 28.51 -38.13 6.64
C PHE A 11 30.06 -38.07 6.74
N CYS A 12 30.80 -38.24 5.64
CA CYS A 12 32.26 -38.32 5.60
C CYS A 12 32.88 -37.44 4.50
N TRP A 13 32.09 -36.87 3.57
CA TRP A 13 32.63 -36.12 2.43
C TRP A 13 32.43 -34.62 2.61
N ARG A 14 33.43 -33.83 2.23
CA ARG A 14 33.39 -32.37 2.32
C ARG A 14 33.68 -31.77 0.97
N ARG A 15 32.76 -30.95 0.46
CA ARG A 15 32.99 -30.12 -0.73
C ARG A 15 33.45 -28.74 -0.31
N ARG A 16 34.43 -28.19 -1.02
CA ARG A 16 34.98 -26.86 -0.75
C ARG A 16 34.74 -25.96 -1.95
N PHE A 17 34.10 -24.83 -1.71
CA PHE A 17 33.88 -23.81 -2.71
C PHE A 17 34.72 -22.58 -2.37
N LYS A 18 35.33 -21.97 -3.39
CA LYS A 18 36.00 -20.67 -3.25
C LYS A 18 34.94 -19.60 -3.45
N LEU A 19 34.72 -18.76 -2.45
CA LEU A 19 34.04 -17.49 -2.70
C LEU A 19 35.05 -16.60 -3.43
N ALA A 20 34.75 -16.25 -4.69
CA ALA A 20 35.51 -15.21 -5.38
C ALA A 20 35.28 -13.89 -4.63
N LEU A 21 36.35 -13.14 -4.35
CA LEU A 21 36.19 -11.74 -3.97
C LEU A 21 35.57 -11.02 -5.16
N ALA A 22 34.65 -10.09 -4.92
CA ALA A 22 34.08 -9.29 -5.99
C ALA A 22 35.20 -8.52 -6.69
N GLU A 23 35.43 -8.85 -7.96
CA GLU A 23 36.28 -8.06 -8.84
C GLU A 23 35.39 -7.16 -9.69
N ALA A 24 35.85 -5.93 -9.94
CA ALA A 24 35.13 -5.02 -10.81
C ALA A 24 34.89 -5.66 -12.20
N PRO A 25 33.64 -5.68 -12.69
CA PRO A 25 33.34 -6.11 -14.06
C PRO A 25 34.15 -5.35 -15.10
N SER A 26 34.41 -5.96 -16.26
CA SER A 26 35.21 -5.35 -17.34
C SER A 26 34.67 -3.97 -17.76
N GLU A 27 33.35 -3.82 -17.85
CA GLU A 27 32.72 -2.55 -18.19
C GLU A 27 32.94 -1.46 -17.13
N ILE A 28 32.95 -1.83 -15.85
CA ILE A 28 33.27 -0.90 -14.75
C ILE A 28 34.75 -0.53 -14.76
N LYS A 29 35.65 -1.47 -15.12
CA LYS A 29 37.08 -1.18 -15.30
C LYS A 29 37.30 -0.18 -16.44
N THR A 30 36.63 -0.38 -17.58
CA THR A 30 36.67 0.56 -18.72
C THR A 30 36.16 1.94 -18.30
N LEU A 31 35.01 1.98 -17.62
CA LEU A 31 34.43 3.22 -17.10
C LEU A 31 35.38 3.96 -16.16
N PHE A 32 36.02 3.26 -15.22
CA PHE A 32 37.02 3.88 -14.34
C PHE A 32 38.19 4.49 -15.13
N ASN A 33 38.70 3.78 -16.14
CA ASN A 33 39.82 4.25 -16.95
C ASN A 33 39.48 5.50 -17.78
N GLU A 34 38.23 5.68 -18.21
CA GLU A 34 37.78 6.89 -18.92
C GLU A 34 37.80 8.14 -18.03
N TYR A 35 37.63 7.96 -16.72
CA TYR A 35 37.56 9.03 -15.73
C TYR A 35 38.72 8.96 -14.74
N SER A 36 39.89 8.44 -15.13
CA SER A 36 41.09 8.44 -14.29
C SER A 36 42.34 8.69 -15.12
N GLU A 37 43.41 9.11 -14.44
CA GLU A 37 44.73 9.25 -15.02
C GLU A 37 45.75 8.57 -14.10
N ASN A 38 46.69 7.81 -14.64
CA ASN A 38 47.67 7.05 -13.86
C ASN A 38 47.02 6.17 -12.77
N GLU A 39 45.91 5.50 -13.12
CA GLU A 39 45.11 4.64 -12.21
C GLU A 39 44.48 5.39 -11.01
N LEU A 40 44.37 6.72 -11.08
CA LEU A 40 43.84 7.56 -10.03
C LEU A 40 42.74 8.52 -10.54
N MET A 41 41.58 8.48 -9.88
CA MET A 41 40.46 9.39 -10.08
C MET A 41 40.53 10.51 -9.05
N THR A 42 40.94 11.71 -9.48
CA THR A 42 41.01 12.93 -8.65
C THR A 42 39.61 13.51 -8.39
N PRO A 43 39.44 14.53 -7.51
CA PRO A 43 38.14 15.16 -7.28
C PRO A 43 37.54 15.73 -8.56
N SER A 44 38.35 16.37 -9.40
CA SER A 44 37.91 16.90 -10.70
C SER A 44 37.43 15.78 -11.63
N HIS A 45 38.10 14.62 -11.62
CA HIS A 45 37.68 13.46 -12.40
C HIS A 45 36.38 12.83 -11.88
N LEU A 46 36.26 12.67 -10.56
CA LEU A 46 35.06 12.11 -9.92
C LEU A 46 33.86 13.02 -10.14
N LYS A 47 34.00 14.35 -10.00
CA LYS A 47 32.94 15.31 -10.34
C LYS A 47 32.41 15.09 -11.76
N ARG A 48 33.31 14.94 -12.74
CA ARG A 48 32.92 14.68 -14.13
C ARG A 48 32.15 13.37 -14.27
N PHE A 49 32.57 12.31 -13.57
CA PHE A 49 31.81 11.04 -13.50
C PHE A 49 30.40 11.24 -12.90
N LEU A 50 30.28 11.99 -11.80
CA LEU A 50 28.99 12.27 -11.16
C LEU A 50 28.04 13.02 -12.11
N VAL A 51 28.55 13.95 -12.89
CA VAL A 51 27.76 14.71 -13.88
C VAL A 51 27.40 13.85 -15.09
N ASP A 52 28.38 13.24 -15.73
CA ASP A 52 28.22 12.61 -17.04
C ASP A 52 27.50 11.25 -16.95
N VAL A 53 27.80 10.48 -15.89
CA VAL A 53 27.33 9.10 -15.71
C VAL A 53 26.19 9.03 -14.70
N GLN A 54 26.38 9.60 -13.49
CA GLN A 54 25.36 9.58 -12.44
C GLN A 54 24.27 10.65 -12.63
N ARG A 55 24.41 11.52 -13.64
CA ARG A 55 23.46 12.60 -13.97
C ARG A 55 23.19 13.57 -12.81
N GLN A 56 24.19 13.77 -11.95
CA GLN A 56 24.16 14.73 -10.85
C GLN A 56 24.66 16.10 -11.35
N GLU A 57 23.83 16.81 -12.11
CA GLU A 57 24.23 18.06 -12.80
C GLU A 57 24.78 19.16 -11.86
N LYS A 58 24.39 19.14 -10.59
CA LYS A 58 24.81 20.11 -9.57
C LYS A 58 26.03 19.68 -8.77
N ALA A 59 26.63 18.52 -9.06
CA ALA A 59 27.78 18.01 -8.32
C ALA A 59 28.96 18.98 -8.39
N THR A 60 29.50 19.31 -7.22
CA THR A 60 30.64 20.19 -7.06
C THR A 60 31.93 19.40 -6.88
N GLU A 61 33.08 20.08 -6.94
CA GLU A 61 34.35 19.44 -6.67
C GLU A 61 34.53 19.17 -5.18
N GLU A 62 33.90 19.99 -4.33
CA GLU A 62 33.79 19.80 -2.89
C GLU A 62 32.99 18.53 -2.55
N ASP A 63 31.89 18.27 -3.24
CA ASP A 63 31.11 17.02 -3.07
C ASP A 63 31.96 15.80 -3.44
N ALA A 64 32.67 15.87 -4.57
CA ALA A 64 33.58 14.81 -5.00
C ALA A 64 34.73 14.59 -4.00
N GLN A 65 35.28 15.67 -3.45
CA GLN A 65 36.31 15.60 -2.43
C GLN A 65 35.79 14.97 -1.13
N ALA A 66 34.56 15.30 -0.72
CA ALA A 66 33.93 14.69 0.46
C ALA A 66 33.75 13.17 0.30
N ILE A 67 33.34 12.72 -0.89
CA ILE A 67 33.28 11.29 -1.23
C ILE A 67 34.68 10.68 -1.13
N ILE A 68 35.70 11.29 -1.73
CA ILE A 68 37.07 10.77 -1.64
C ILE A 68 37.53 10.67 -0.18
N ASP A 69 37.19 11.67 0.64
CA ASP A 69 37.55 11.71 2.05
C ASP A 69 36.89 10.60 2.88
N SER A 70 35.66 10.19 2.55
CA SER A 70 34.97 9.09 3.25
C SER A 70 35.70 7.74 3.11
N PHE A 71 36.49 7.56 2.04
CA PHE A 71 37.28 6.34 1.79
C PHE A 71 38.74 6.42 2.28
N ARG A 72 39.18 7.54 2.89
CA ARG A 72 40.58 7.72 3.33
C ARG A 72 41.00 6.82 4.50
N HIS A 73 40.06 6.24 5.24
CA HIS A 73 40.37 5.22 6.24
C HIS A 73 41.07 3.98 5.65
N PHE A 74 40.89 3.72 4.35
CA PHE A 74 41.54 2.62 3.63
C PHE A 74 42.91 2.99 3.03
N HIS A 75 43.25 4.28 2.90
CA HIS A 75 44.53 4.75 2.37
C HIS A 75 45.03 6.03 3.07
N ARG A 76 46.15 5.92 3.81
CA ARG A 76 46.80 7.05 4.51
C ARG A 76 47.43 8.12 3.60
N ARG A 77 47.46 7.93 2.27
CA ARG A 77 48.11 8.81 1.30
C ARG A 77 47.44 8.71 -0.07
N GLY A 78 46.48 9.58 -0.37
CA GLY A 78 45.91 9.68 -1.71
C GLY A 78 44.95 10.86 -1.82
N ALA A 79 45.05 11.61 -2.92
CA ALA A 79 44.17 12.71 -3.29
C ALA A 79 43.08 12.26 -4.28
N GLY A 80 42.72 10.97 -4.29
CA GLY A 80 41.79 10.40 -5.29
C GLY A 80 41.47 8.93 -5.04
N LEU A 81 40.55 8.37 -5.84
CA LEU A 81 40.13 6.96 -5.81
C LEU A 81 40.94 6.13 -6.81
N ASN A 82 41.48 5.00 -6.38
CA ASN A 82 41.92 3.93 -7.28
C ASN A 82 40.73 3.02 -7.64
N LEU A 83 40.92 2.08 -8.58
CA LEU A 83 39.85 1.18 -9.03
C LEU A 83 39.17 0.41 -7.88
N GLU A 84 39.93 -0.07 -6.90
CA GLU A 84 39.38 -0.81 -5.77
C GLU A 84 38.45 0.08 -4.92
N THR A 85 38.91 1.30 -4.60
CA THR A 85 38.11 2.26 -3.82
C THR A 85 36.92 2.81 -4.59
N PHE A 86 37.06 3.05 -5.90
CA PHE A 86 35.95 3.45 -6.76
C PHE A 86 34.89 2.35 -6.83
N PHE A 87 35.30 1.10 -7.00
CA PHE A 87 34.37 -0.02 -7.02
C PHE A 87 33.61 -0.16 -5.69
N LYS A 88 34.29 0.01 -4.54
CA LYS A 88 33.63 0.06 -3.22
C LYS A 88 32.65 1.24 -3.10
N TYR A 89 33.02 2.40 -3.63
CA TYR A 89 32.15 3.58 -3.66
C TYR A 89 30.82 3.28 -4.38
N LEU A 90 30.84 2.56 -5.50
CA LEU A 90 29.62 2.22 -6.24
C LEU A 90 28.58 1.42 -5.41
N PHE A 91 29.02 0.67 -4.39
CA PHE A 91 28.14 -0.08 -3.47
C PHE A 91 27.87 0.64 -2.14
N SER A 92 28.48 1.80 -1.92
CA SER A 92 28.38 2.50 -0.64
C SER A 92 27.07 3.26 -0.50
N ASP A 93 26.73 3.61 0.74
CA ASP A 93 25.59 4.47 1.06
C ASP A 93 25.73 5.89 0.46
N ASP A 94 26.94 6.28 0.01
CA ASP A 94 27.21 7.53 -0.70
C ASP A 94 26.84 7.47 -2.20
N ASN A 95 26.47 6.30 -2.73
CA ASN A 95 25.98 6.11 -4.10
C ASN A 95 24.66 5.32 -4.15
N PRO A 96 23.60 5.78 -3.46
CA PRO A 96 22.35 5.02 -3.40
C PRO A 96 21.63 5.08 -4.76
N PRO A 97 20.92 4.00 -5.16
CA PRO A 97 20.17 3.98 -6.41
C PRO A 97 19.01 4.99 -6.43
N LEU A 98 18.58 5.44 -5.25
CA LEU A 98 17.63 6.52 -5.05
C LEU A 98 18.30 7.56 -4.16
N LEU A 99 18.39 8.80 -4.62
CA LEU A 99 18.90 9.89 -3.79
C LEU A 99 18.05 10.00 -2.51
N PRO A 100 18.68 10.20 -1.34
CA PRO A 100 17.96 10.39 -0.09
C PRO A 100 16.87 11.45 -0.27
N SER A 101 15.65 11.15 0.13
CA SER A 101 14.54 12.08 -0.06
C SER A 101 14.85 13.39 0.65
N HIS A 102 14.70 14.52 -0.02
CA HIS A 102 14.79 15.87 0.56
C HIS A 102 13.59 16.20 1.47
N GLY A 103 13.00 15.18 2.11
CA GLY A 103 11.69 15.23 2.72
C GLY A 103 10.56 15.28 1.70
N VAL A 104 9.46 15.87 2.15
CA VAL A 104 8.21 16.04 1.39
C VAL A 104 8.41 17.15 0.38
N HIS A 105 8.12 16.87 -0.89
CA HIS A 105 8.41 17.79 -2.01
C HIS A 105 7.26 17.92 -3.02
N HIS A 106 6.23 17.09 -2.91
CA HIS A 106 4.99 17.34 -3.65
C HIS A 106 4.25 18.53 -3.05
N ASP A 107 3.42 19.18 -3.86
CA ASP A 107 2.43 20.12 -3.36
C ASP A 107 1.42 19.37 -2.49
N MET A 108 1.34 19.72 -1.21
CA MET A 108 0.49 19.07 -0.19
C MET A 108 -0.79 19.87 0.11
N THR A 109 -1.03 20.95 -0.64
CA THR A 109 -2.15 21.88 -0.42
C THR A 109 -3.42 21.54 -1.22
N LEU A 110 -3.37 20.51 -2.06
CA LEU A 110 -4.51 20.05 -2.85
C LEU A 110 -5.44 19.14 -2.02
N PRO A 111 -6.69 18.89 -2.47
CA PRO A 111 -7.63 18.01 -1.77
C PRO A 111 -7.10 16.59 -1.55
N LEU A 112 -7.51 15.92 -0.47
CA LEU A 112 -7.14 14.52 -0.20
C LEU A 112 -7.41 13.57 -1.39
N SER A 113 -8.45 13.81 -2.18
CA SER A 113 -8.75 13.03 -3.39
C SER A 113 -7.63 13.08 -4.43
N HIS A 114 -6.70 14.04 -4.36
CA HIS A 114 -5.59 14.19 -5.31
C HIS A 114 -4.34 13.38 -4.95
N TYR A 115 -4.37 12.59 -3.87
CA TYR A 115 -3.22 11.81 -3.42
C TYR A 115 -3.57 10.32 -3.38
N PHE A 116 -2.63 9.48 -3.80
CA PHE A 116 -2.59 8.11 -3.33
C PHE A 116 -2.23 8.12 -1.85
N ILE A 117 -2.92 7.30 -1.07
CA ILE A 117 -2.81 7.27 0.39
C ILE A 117 -2.37 5.87 0.81
N TYR A 118 -1.38 5.80 1.70
CA TYR A 118 -0.86 4.53 2.17
C TYR A 118 -1.88 3.85 3.08
N THR A 119 -2.55 2.80 2.61
CA THR A 119 -3.75 2.22 3.25
C THR A 119 -3.54 0.77 3.71
N GLY A 120 -3.79 0.51 5.00
CA GLY A 120 -3.90 -0.82 5.57
C GLY A 120 -5.32 -1.40 5.44
N HIS A 121 -5.40 -2.72 5.28
CA HIS A 121 -6.63 -3.51 5.35
C HIS A 121 -6.60 -4.37 6.63
N ASN A 122 -7.72 -4.45 7.35
CA ASN A 122 -7.85 -5.21 8.60
C ASN A 122 -6.63 -5.06 9.50
N SER A 123 -6.31 -3.80 9.83
CA SER A 123 -4.99 -3.39 10.36
C SER A 123 -4.68 -3.95 11.75
N TYR A 124 -5.66 -4.59 12.37
CA TYR A 124 -5.59 -5.23 13.69
C TYR A 124 -5.17 -6.71 13.61
N LEU A 125 -5.19 -7.35 12.44
CA LEU A 125 -4.85 -8.78 12.31
C LEU A 125 -3.34 -9.02 12.41
N THR A 126 -2.96 -10.03 13.21
CA THR A 126 -1.56 -10.46 13.36
C THR A 126 -1.12 -11.48 12.32
N GLY A 127 -2.07 -12.09 11.59
CA GLY A 127 -1.79 -13.08 10.56
C GLY A 127 -2.96 -13.25 9.58
N ASN A 128 -3.44 -14.49 9.45
CA ASN A 128 -4.50 -14.88 8.51
C ASN A 128 -5.89 -14.31 8.87
N GLN A 129 -6.83 -14.33 7.91
CA GLN A 129 -8.16 -13.72 8.08
C GLN A 129 -9.13 -14.57 8.92
N LEU A 130 -8.83 -15.83 9.23
CA LEU A 130 -9.82 -16.75 9.82
C LEU A 130 -9.59 -17.06 11.30
N SER A 131 -8.34 -17.15 11.74
CA SER A 131 -8.00 -17.70 13.06
C SER A 131 -6.80 -17.04 13.74
N SER A 132 -6.23 -15.99 13.14
CA SER A 132 -5.14 -15.25 13.79
C SER A 132 -5.66 -14.34 14.91
N ASP A 133 -4.76 -13.92 15.79
CA ASP A 133 -5.12 -13.00 16.86
C ASP A 133 -5.30 -11.57 16.34
N CYS A 134 -6.15 -10.79 17.00
CA CYS A 134 -6.22 -9.34 16.80
C CYS A 134 -5.37 -8.63 17.85
N SER A 135 -4.69 -7.57 17.44
CA SER A 135 -3.82 -6.78 18.32
C SER A 135 -3.64 -5.35 17.79
N ASP A 136 -3.21 -4.46 18.66
CA ASP A 136 -2.74 -3.13 18.31
C ASP A 136 -1.32 -3.13 17.71
N VAL A 137 -0.53 -4.20 17.89
CA VAL A 137 0.85 -4.28 17.41
C VAL A 137 0.97 -4.10 15.88
N PRO A 138 0.16 -4.76 15.03
CA PRO A 138 0.21 -4.54 13.58
C PRO A 138 -0.15 -3.10 13.20
N ILE A 139 -1.06 -2.44 13.93
CA ILE A 139 -1.39 -1.01 13.75
C ILE A 139 -0.16 -0.14 14.02
N ILE A 140 0.52 -0.36 15.15
CA ILE A 140 1.75 0.38 15.52
C ILE A 140 2.81 0.22 14.44
N ASN A 141 3.02 -1.00 13.95
CA ASN A 141 4.00 -1.30 12.92
C ASN A 141 3.63 -0.63 11.58
N ALA A 142 2.35 -0.63 11.21
CA ALA A 142 1.84 0.06 10.03
C ALA A 142 2.10 1.58 10.11
N LEU A 143 1.76 2.22 11.23
CA LEU A 143 1.98 3.66 11.44
C LEU A 143 3.46 4.03 11.41
N LYS A 144 4.34 3.23 12.03
CA LYS A 144 5.81 3.43 11.98
C LYS A 144 6.39 3.27 10.56
N LYS A 145 5.75 2.49 9.70
CA LYS A 145 6.10 2.37 8.27
C LYS A 145 5.57 3.53 7.42
N GLY A 146 4.73 4.42 7.97
CA GLY A 146 4.14 5.54 7.26
C GLY A 146 2.72 5.30 6.71
N VAL A 147 2.07 4.18 7.05
CA VAL A 147 0.65 3.93 6.70
C VAL A 147 -0.22 5.04 7.28
N ARG A 148 -1.15 5.59 6.49
CA ARG A 148 -2.01 6.74 6.83
C ARG A 148 -3.49 6.40 6.91
N VAL A 149 -3.91 5.21 6.48
CA VAL A 149 -5.27 4.71 6.70
C VAL A 149 -5.23 3.41 7.46
N ILE A 150 -5.89 3.38 8.63
CA ILE A 150 -5.98 2.23 9.53
C ILE A 150 -7.44 1.76 9.55
N GLU A 151 -7.65 0.48 9.30
CA GLU A 151 -8.97 -0.14 9.34
C GLU A 151 -9.21 -0.87 10.66
N LEU A 152 -10.39 -0.65 11.25
CA LEU A 152 -10.88 -1.31 12.45
C LEU A 152 -12.32 -1.79 12.22
N ASP A 153 -12.55 -3.08 12.43
CA ASP A 153 -13.88 -3.67 12.34
C ASP A 153 -14.43 -3.77 13.74
N ILE A 154 -15.44 -2.97 14.05
CA ILE A 154 -15.94 -2.78 15.41
C ILE A 154 -17.22 -3.60 15.62
N TRP A 155 -17.19 -4.42 16.66
CA TRP A 155 -18.27 -5.33 17.03
C TRP A 155 -18.61 -5.21 18.52
N PRO A 156 -19.85 -5.52 18.92
CA PRO A 156 -20.17 -5.66 20.34
C PRO A 156 -19.33 -6.78 20.96
N ASN A 157 -18.78 -6.55 22.15
CA ASN A 157 -18.13 -7.60 22.92
C ASN A 157 -19.15 -8.69 23.35
N ALA A 158 -18.66 -9.79 23.92
CA ALA A 158 -19.52 -10.90 24.34
C ALA A 158 -20.65 -10.51 25.32
N SER A 159 -20.42 -9.49 26.16
CA SER A 159 -21.42 -8.98 27.12
C SER A 159 -22.32 -7.89 26.55
N LYS A 160 -22.10 -7.46 25.29
CA LYS A 160 -22.81 -6.38 24.58
C LYS A 160 -22.79 -5.03 25.30
N ASP A 161 -21.79 -4.79 26.13
CA ASP A 161 -21.62 -3.57 26.92
C ASP A 161 -20.35 -2.80 26.56
N SER A 162 -19.48 -3.36 25.72
CA SER A 162 -18.24 -2.75 25.24
C SER A 162 -17.99 -3.09 23.76
N ILE A 163 -16.91 -2.55 23.21
CA ILE A 163 -16.57 -2.67 21.79
C ILE A 163 -15.22 -3.38 21.62
N ASP A 164 -15.26 -4.46 20.85
CA ASP A 164 -14.10 -5.22 20.41
C ASP A 164 -13.81 -4.94 18.94
N VAL A 165 -12.54 -5.10 18.57
CA VAL A 165 -12.06 -5.12 17.20
C VAL A 165 -11.70 -6.55 16.83
N LEU A 166 -12.36 -7.08 15.81
CA LEU A 166 -12.12 -8.42 15.27
C LEU A 166 -12.69 -8.58 13.87
N HIS A 167 -12.22 -9.61 13.16
CA HIS A 167 -12.83 -9.99 11.89
C HIS A 167 -14.09 -10.82 12.16
N GLY A 168 -15.26 -10.22 11.93
CA GLY A 168 -16.54 -10.81 12.28
C GLY A 168 -16.78 -12.18 11.66
N ARG A 169 -17.55 -13.04 12.36
CA ARG A 169 -17.91 -14.39 11.91
C ARG A 169 -16.71 -15.30 11.62
N THR A 170 -15.56 -15.05 12.26
CA THR A 170 -14.37 -15.88 12.20
C THR A 170 -13.93 -16.35 13.59
N LEU A 171 -12.82 -17.08 13.66
CA LEU A 171 -12.19 -17.56 14.90
C LEU A 171 -11.06 -16.63 15.38
N THR A 172 -11.00 -15.41 14.86
CA THR A 172 -10.00 -14.42 15.29
C THR A 172 -10.27 -14.00 16.73
N THR A 173 -9.23 -13.87 17.54
CA THR A 173 -9.37 -13.43 18.94
C THR A 173 -9.48 -11.91 19.01
N PRO A 174 -10.45 -11.33 19.74
CA PRO A 174 -10.69 -9.89 19.72
C PRO A 174 -9.65 -9.08 20.49
N VAL A 175 -9.57 -7.78 20.17
CA VAL A 175 -8.85 -6.76 20.95
C VAL A 175 -9.76 -5.58 21.27
N GLU A 176 -9.72 -5.06 22.49
CA GLU A 176 -10.57 -3.93 22.89
C GLU A 176 -10.30 -2.68 22.02
N LEU A 177 -11.37 -2.01 21.56
CA LEU A 177 -11.25 -0.82 20.71
C LEU A 177 -10.37 0.27 21.33
N ILE A 178 -10.52 0.53 22.64
CA ILE A 178 -9.77 1.58 23.34
C ILE A 178 -8.25 1.36 23.28
N ARG A 179 -7.81 0.10 23.23
CA ARG A 179 -6.39 -0.24 23.09
C ARG A 179 -5.88 0.16 21.70
N CYS A 180 -6.63 -0.15 20.65
CA CYS A 180 -6.32 0.27 19.28
C CYS A 180 -6.28 1.80 19.17
N LEU A 181 -7.28 2.51 19.69
CA LEU A 181 -7.34 3.97 19.62
C LEU A 181 -6.16 4.66 20.33
N ARG A 182 -5.75 4.16 21.51
CA ARG A 182 -4.57 4.67 22.23
C ARG A 182 -3.29 4.45 21.44
N SER A 183 -3.09 3.25 20.90
CA SER A 183 -1.93 2.95 20.06
C SER A 183 -1.90 3.79 18.79
N ILE A 184 -3.05 4.09 18.18
CA ILE A 184 -3.12 5.06 17.08
C ILE A 184 -2.70 6.45 17.55
N LYS A 185 -3.23 6.96 18.66
CA LYS A 185 -2.89 8.28 19.20
C LYS A 185 -1.38 8.45 19.39
N ASP A 186 -0.73 7.45 19.99
CA ASP A 186 0.68 7.51 20.36
C ASP A 186 1.63 7.39 19.16
N HIS A 187 1.17 6.78 18.06
CA HIS A 187 2.01 6.45 16.91
C HIS A 187 1.60 7.13 15.59
N ALA A 188 0.44 7.81 15.55
CA ALA A 188 -0.14 8.38 14.34
C ALA A 188 0.87 9.24 13.58
N PHE A 189 1.64 10.07 14.30
CA PHE A 189 2.50 11.08 13.68
C PHE A 189 4.00 10.82 13.82
N VAL A 190 4.41 9.59 14.15
CA VAL A 190 5.83 9.22 14.32
C VAL A 190 6.59 9.23 12.99
N ALA A 191 5.99 8.68 11.94
CA ALA A 191 6.62 8.59 10.61
C ALA A 191 6.29 9.78 9.69
N SER A 192 5.20 10.50 9.97
CA SER A 192 4.67 11.57 9.10
C SER A 192 3.77 12.50 9.90
N GLU A 193 3.85 13.82 9.65
CA GLU A 193 2.95 14.80 10.26
C GLU A 193 1.58 14.88 9.57
N TYR A 194 1.43 14.24 8.41
CA TYR A 194 0.18 14.26 7.64
C TYR A 194 -0.91 13.40 8.28
N PRO A 195 -2.20 13.69 8.01
CA PRO A 195 -3.32 13.10 8.72
C PRO A 195 -3.34 11.57 8.70
N VAL A 196 -3.98 11.00 9.72
CA VAL A 196 -4.33 9.57 9.75
C VAL A 196 -5.84 9.43 9.64
N VAL A 197 -6.30 8.61 8.71
CA VAL A 197 -7.70 8.22 8.57
C VAL A 197 -7.93 6.89 9.28
N ILE A 198 -8.93 6.82 10.15
CA ILE A 198 -9.42 5.58 10.72
C ILE A 198 -10.69 5.21 9.97
N THR A 199 -10.66 4.09 9.25
CA THR A 199 -11.86 3.54 8.62
C THR A 199 -12.51 2.55 9.57
N LEU A 200 -13.75 2.82 9.96
CA LEU A 200 -14.51 1.94 10.84
C LEU A 200 -15.48 1.09 10.01
N GLU A 201 -15.38 -0.23 10.09
CA GLU A 201 -16.43 -1.14 9.65
C GLU A 201 -17.36 -1.41 10.84
N ASP A 202 -18.52 -0.77 10.82
CA ASP A 202 -19.41 -0.63 11.97
C ASP A 202 -20.52 -1.70 12.00
N HIS A 203 -20.49 -2.55 13.03
CA HIS A 203 -21.49 -3.59 13.30
C HIS A 203 -22.21 -3.38 14.64
N LEU A 204 -22.28 -2.13 15.12
CA LEU A 204 -22.76 -1.77 16.45
C LEU A 204 -24.23 -1.32 16.46
N THR A 205 -24.84 -1.40 17.66
CA THR A 205 -26.13 -0.75 17.95
C THR A 205 -25.93 0.75 18.20
N PRO A 206 -26.99 1.59 18.12
CA PRO A 206 -26.89 3.02 18.40
C PRO A 206 -26.24 3.38 19.75
N ASP A 207 -26.57 2.66 20.83
CA ASP A 207 -25.95 2.88 22.16
C ASP A 207 -24.43 2.65 22.13
N LEU A 208 -23.99 1.60 21.43
CA LEU A 208 -22.57 1.29 21.30
C LEU A 208 -21.87 2.28 20.36
N GLN A 209 -22.56 2.79 19.33
CA GLN A 209 -22.04 3.89 18.49
C GLN A 209 -21.83 5.16 19.30
N ALA A 210 -22.76 5.52 20.18
CA ALA A 210 -22.59 6.65 21.11
C ALA A 210 -21.37 6.45 22.02
N LYS A 211 -21.16 5.21 22.51
CA LYS A 211 -19.98 4.86 23.29
C LYS A 211 -18.68 4.94 22.47
N VAL A 212 -18.69 4.56 21.19
CA VAL A 212 -17.55 4.77 20.29
C VAL A 212 -17.29 6.27 20.11
N ALA A 213 -18.32 7.09 19.94
CA ALA A 213 -18.16 8.53 19.82
C ALA A 213 -17.50 9.14 21.06
N GLU A 214 -17.91 8.69 22.25
CA GLU A 214 -17.28 9.06 23.51
C GLU A 214 -15.80 8.63 23.55
N MET A 215 -15.50 7.35 23.27
CA MET A 215 -14.13 6.82 23.29
C MET A 215 -13.20 7.56 22.32
N VAL A 216 -13.66 7.81 21.09
CA VAL A 216 -12.91 8.51 20.04
C VAL A 216 -12.65 9.96 20.45
N THR A 217 -13.69 10.66 20.94
CA THR A 217 -13.58 12.06 21.38
C THR A 217 -12.64 12.20 22.57
N GLN A 218 -12.76 11.33 23.60
CA GLN A 218 -11.89 11.36 24.77
C GLN A 218 -10.44 10.99 24.43
N THR A 219 -10.24 10.02 23.53
CA THR A 219 -8.90 9.56 23.17
C THR A 219 -8.17 10.62 22.35
N PHE A 220 -8.79 11.15 21.30
CA PHE A 220 -8.12 12.04 20.37
C PHE A 220 -8.24 13.53 20.75
N GLY A 221 -9.28 13.96 21.46
CA GLY A 221 -9.43 15.36 21.88
C GLY A 221 -9.17 16.33 20.73
N ASP A 222 -8.25 17.28 20.94
CA ASP A 222 -7.95 18.34 19.98
C ASP A 222 -7.30 17.86 18.66
N ILE A 223 -6.76 16.64 18.59
CA ILE A 223 -6.22 16.09 17.33
C ILE A 223 -7.31 15.44 16.46
N LEU A 224 -8.51 15.23 16.98
CA LEU A 224 -9.64 14.76 16.17
C LEU A 224 -10.12 15.86 15.22
N PHE A 225 -10.28 15.53 13.95
CA PHE A 225 -10.92 16.41 12.98
C PHE A 225 -12.39 16.05 12.83
N THR A 226 -13.25 17.02 13.12
CA THR A 226 -14.69 16.97 12.89
C THR A 226 -15.07 18.01 11.83
N PRO A 227 -15.86 17.65 10.81
CA PRO A 227 -16.27 18.60 9.79
C PRO A 227 -17.22 19.67 10.35
N ASN A 228 -17.17 20.89 9.80
CA ASN A 228 -18.07 21.98 10.18
C ASN A 228 -19.49 21.84 9.58
N SER A 229 -19.65 21.02 8.55
CA SER A 229 -20.90 20.77 7.84
C SER A 229 -21.01 19.31 7.41
N GLU A 230 -22.23 18.79 7.32
CA GLU A 230 -22.46 17.40 6.91
C GLU A 230 -22.15 17.12 5.42
N SER A 231 -22.18 18.15 4.58
CA SER A 231 -21.71 18.05 3.19
C SER A 231 -20.55 19.00 2.96
N VAL A 232 -19.53 18.49 2.27
CA VAL A 232 -18.40 19.27 1.79
C VAL A 232 -18.27 19.07 0.29
N LYS A 233 -18.05 20.17 -0.45
CA LYS A 233 -17.89 20.14 -1.91
C LYS A 233 -16.57 19.51 -2.33
N GLU A 234 -15.59 19.52 -1.44
CA GLU A 234 -14.22 19.10 -1.69
C GLU A 234 -13.58 18.65 -0.37
N PHE A 235 -12.68 17.67 -0.42
CA PHE A 235 -11.95 17.24 0.77
C PHE A 235 -10.90 18.29 1.17
N PRO A 236 -10.65 18.52 2.47
CA PRO A 236 -9.52 19.34 2.88
C PRO A 236 -8.19 18.75 2.41
N SER A 237 -7.13 19.56 2.43
CA SER A 237 -5.80 19.11 1.98
C SER A 237 -5.02 18.39 3.08
N PRO A 238 -4.08 17.49 2.74
CA PRO A 238 -3.16 16.92 3.72
C PRO A 238 -2.47 18.00 4.57
N GLU A 239 -2.06 19.12 3.96
CA GLU A 239 -1.41 20.23 4.66
C GLU A 239 -2.32 20.87 5.72
N SER A 240 -3.58 21.15 5.38
CA SER A 240 -4.56 21.73 6.33
C SER A 240 -4.94 20.78 7.48
N LEU A 241 -4.73 19.48 7.27
CA LEU A 241 -5.08 18.39 8.20
C LEU A 241 -3.84 17.82 8.91
N LYS A 242 -2.69 18.50 8.88
CA LYS A 242 -1.50 18.07 9.62
C LYS A 242 -1.85 17.82 11.09
N LYS A 243 -1.34 16.70 11.62
CA LYS A 243 -1.54 16.24 13.00
C LYS A 243 -3.01 16.04 13.37
N ARG A 244 -3.86 15.71 12.39
CA ARG A 244 -5.27 15.37 12.60
C ARG A 244 -5.55 13.87 12.42
N ILE A 245 -6.48 13.38 13.22
CA ILE A 245 -7.14 12.07 13.08
C ILE A 245 -8.51 12.28 12.44
N ILE A 246 -8.83 11.47 11.44
CA ILE A 246 -10.06 11.60 10.65
C ILE A 246 -10.84 10.29 10.73
N ILE A 247 -12.14 10.35 11.00
CA ILE A 247 -13.00 9.16 10.96
C ILE A 247 -13.67 9.04 9.60
N SER A 248 -13.63 7.83 9.04
CA SER A 248 -14.34 7.46 7.81
C SER A 248 -15.18 6.21 8.04
N THR A 249 -16.49 6.33 7.87
CA THR A 249 -17.41 5.18 7.99
C THR A 249 -18.73 5.49 7.28
N LYS A 250 -19.65 4.51 7.26
CA LYS A 250 -21.02 4.71 6.79
C LYS A 250 -21.77 5.53 7.86
N PRO A 251 -22.53 6.57 7.48
CA PRO A 251 -23.40 7.25 8.43
C PRO A 251 -24.40 6.27 9.06
N PRO A 252 -24.80 6.45 10.33
CA PRO A 252 -25.85 5.64 10.95
C PRO A 252 -27.13 5.64 10.11
N LYS A 253 -27.78 4.49 10.01
CA LYS A 253 -29.10 4.38 9.38
C LYS A 253 -30.13 5.05 10.29
N GLU A 254 -30.95 5.95 9.75
CA GLU A 254 -32.18 6.38 10.43
C GLU A 254 -33.16 5.20 10.37
N TYR A 255 -33.20 4.37 11.41
CA TYR A 255 -34.09 3.22 11.46
C TYR A 255 -35.37 3.58 12.21
N LEU A 256 -36.53 3.41 11.56
CA LEU A 256 -37.82 3.38 12.26
C LEU A 256 -37.97 2.02 12.95
N GLU A 257 -38.26 2.03 14.25
CA GLU A 257 -38.68 0.83 14.98
C GLU A 257 -40.01 0.31 14.43
N ALA A 258 -39.95 -0.65 13.51
CA ALA A 258 -41.11 -1.47 13.17
C ALA A 258 -41.16 -2.67 14.13
N LYS A 259 -41.99 -2.49 15.18
CA LYS A 259 -42.50 -3.48 16.14
C LYS A 259 -42.31 -4.96 15.75
N GLU A 260 -41.74 -5.71 16.70
CA GLU A 260 -42.01 -7.13 16.89
C GLU A 260 -43.52 -7.42 16.75
N LYS A 261 -43.88 -8.22 15.77
CA LYS A 261 -45.08 -9.07 15.83
C LYS A 261 -44.78 -10.42 15.20
N GLU A 262 -44.83 -11.43 16.06
CA GLU A 262 -45.05 -12.83 15.78
C GLU A 262 -45.90 -13.05 14.50
N LYS A 263 -45.40 -13.88 13.59
CA LYS A 263 -46.21 -14.93 12.96
C LYS A 263 -45.34 -16.13 12.68
N GLY A 264 -45.73 -17.26 13.27
CA GLY A 264 -45.21 -18.56 12.93
C GLY A 264 -45.71 -19.07 11.58
N ASP A 265 -44.95 -20.08 11.17
CA ASP A 265 -45.30 -21.26 10.38
C ASP A 265 -45.34 -21.23 8.84
N ASP A 266 -44.61 -22.23 8.35
CA ASP A 266 -44.61 -22.99 7.11
C ASP A 266 -44.70 -22.31 5.72
N SER A 267 -43.61 -22.45 4.96
CA SER A 267 -43.67 -23.06 3.63
C SER A 267 -42.28 -23.48 3.15
N GLN A 268 -42.14 -24.79 2.93
CA GLN A 268 -41.05 -25.44 2.22
C GLN A 268 -40.90 -24.89 0.80
N HIS A 269 -39.67 -24.58 0.37
CA HIS A 269 -39.24 -24.82 -1.00
C HIS A 269 -37.72 -25.04 -1.07
N GLU A 270 -37.38 -26.13 -1.75
CA GLU A 270 -36.08 -26.76 -1.86
C GLU A 270 -35.03 -25.85 -2.51
N LYS A 271 -33.83 -25.80 -1.91
CA LYS A 271 -32.62 -25.30 -2.57
C LYS A 271 -31.90 -26.48 -3.20
N GLU A 272 -31.92 -26.57 -4.53
CA GLU A 272 -30.99 -27.39 -5.29
C GLU A 272 -29.56 -26.84 -5.10
N LYS A 273 -28.66 -27.73 -4.68
CA LYS A 273 -27.22 -27.50 -4.62
C LYS A 273 -26.63 -27.83 -5.99
N GLY A 274 -26.02 -26.84 -6.63
CA GLY A 274 -25.02 -27.07 -7.68
C GLY A 274 -23.72 -27.53 -7.02
N ASP A 275 -23.41 -28.80 -7.21
CA ASP A 275 -22.14 -29.43 -6.94
C ASP A 275 -21.17 -29.07 -8.08
N ASP A 276 -19.99 -28.58 -7.76
CA ASP A 276 -18.84 -28.57 -8.68
C ASP A 276 -17.62 -29.02 -7.88
N SER A 277 -17.51 -30.35 -7.74
CA SER A 277 -16.25 -31.01 -7.50
C SER A 277 -15.53 -31.20 -8.83
N GLU A 278 -14.33 -30.66 -8.98
CA GLU A 278 -13.27 -31.40 -9.67
C GLU A 278 -11.88 -31.06 -9.12
N HIS A 279 -11.10 -32.13 -9.00
CA HIS A 279 -9.80 -32.20 -8.37
C HIS A 279 -8.68 -31.58 -9.20
N GLY A 280 -7.76 -30.90 -8.52
CA GLY A 280 -6.41 -30.64 -9.01
C GLY A 280 -5.46 -30.41 -7.84
N LYS A 281 -4.88 -31.49 -7.30
CA LYS A 281 -3.71 -31.41 -6.42
C LYS A 281 -2.53 -30.82 -7.20
N ALA A 282 -1.97 -29.72 -6.71
CA ALA A 282 -0.55 -29.42 -6.88
C ALA A 282 -0.04 -28.86 -5.55
N SER A 283 0.80 -29.68 -4.91
CA SER A 283 1.64 -29.38 -3.77
C SER A 283 2.65 -28.28 -4.08
N GLY A 284 2.85 -27.39 -3.12
CA GLY A 284 4.17 -27.03 -2.58
C GLY A 284 5.16 -26.31 -3.49
N GLU A 285 5.58 -25.14 -2.99
CA GLU A 285 6.86 -24.49 -3.26
C GLU A 285 6.97 -23.73 -4.59
N ASP A 286 6.39 -22.52 -4.63
CA ASP A 286 6.91 -21.40 -5.47
C ASP A 286 6.40 -19.99 -5.05
N GLU A 287 5.85 -19.83 -3.83
CA GLU A 287 5.22 -18.56 -3.41
C GLU A 287 6.15 -17.53 -2.77
N ALA A 288 7.48 -17.71 -2.86
CA ALA A 288 8.41 -16.62 -2.52
C ALA A 288 8.41 -15.51 -3.60
N TRP A 289 7.96 -15.83 -4.82
CA TRP A 289 7.81 -14.85 -5.89
C TRP A 289 6.55 -15.15 -6.71
N GLY A 290 5.43 -14.52 -6.33
CA GLY A 290 4.14 -14.69 -6.99
C GLY A 290 4.17 -14.62 -8.52
N LYS A 291 3.16 -15.25 -9.15
CA LYS A 291 2.91 -15.21 -10.61
C LYS A 291 3.08 -13.78 -11.15
N GLU A 292 3.61 -13.65 -12.36
CA GLU A 292 3.84 -12.36 -13.00
C GLU A 292 2.62 -11.45 -12.84
N VAL A 293 2.83 -10.21 -12.38
CA VAL A 293 1.93 -9.14 -12.77
C VAL A 293 2.05 -9.10 -14.29
N PRO A 294 1.00 -9.43 -15.07
CA PRO A 294 1.11 -9.53 -16.52
C PRO A 294 1.72 -8.23 -17.04
N SER A 295 2.87 -8.34 -17.69
CA SER A 295 3.53 -7.21 -18.34
C SER A 295 2.67 -6.76 -19.51
N LEU A 296 1.62 -5.96 -19.28
CA LEU A 296 0.84 -5.19 -20.28
C LEU A 296 0.67 -5.82 -21.68
N LYS A 297 0.64 -7.15 -21.79
CA LYS A 297 -0.03 -7.85 -22.87
C LYS A 297 -1.42 -7.93 -22.35
N GLY A 298 -2.31 -7.11 -22.91
CA GLY A 298 -3.73 -7.13 -22.58
C GLY A 298 -4.14 -8.56 -22.32
N GLY A 299 -4.47 -8.86 -21.06
CA GLY A 299 -4.88 -10.19 -20.66
C GLY A 299 -5.90 -10.63 -21.68
N THR A 300 -5.72 -11.83 -22.22
CA THR A 300 -6.65 -12.43 -23.16
C THR A 300 -8.06 -12.21 -22.62
N ILE A 301 -8.84 -11.49 -23.43
CA ILE A 301 -10.20 -11.00 -23.20
C ILE A 301 -11.20 -12.17 -22.97
N GLU A 302 -10.73 -13.41 -22.90
CA GLU A 302 -11.53 -14.61 -23.02
C GLU A 302 -11.99 -15.22 -21.68
N ASP A 303 -11.36 -14.88 -20.55
CA ASP A 303 -11.72 -15.47 -19.24
C ASP A 303 -12.79 -14.70 -18.45
N TYR A 304 -13.20 -13.52 -18.93
CA TYR A 304 -14.26 -12.72 -18.31
C TYR A 304 -15.37 -12.44 -19.31
N LYS A 305 -16.00 -13.51 -19.82
CA LYS A 305 -17.28 -13.38 -20.53
C LYS A 305 -18.33 -12.87 -19.55
N ASP A 306 -18.81 -11.66 -19.83
CA ASP A 306 -20.16 -11.16 -19.60
C ASP A 306 -20.91 -11.74 -18.39
N ASN A 307 -20.44 -11.38 -17.18
CA ASN A 307 -21.21 -11.51 -15.96
C ASN A 307 -21.56 -10.11 -15.46
N ASN A 308 -22.83 -9.92 -15.13
CA ASN A 308 -23.45 -8.64 -14.80
C ASN A 308 -22.78 -8.02 -13.56
N VAL A 309 -21.95 -6.99 -13.74
CA VAL A 309 -21.18 -6.34 -12.65
C VAL A 309 -22.10 -5.82 -11.54
N ASP A 310 -23.33 -5.47 -11.90
CA ASP A 310 -24.33 -4.98 -10.95
C ASP A 310 -24.83 -6.08 -9.99
N GLU A 311 -24.75 -7.37 -10.34
CA GLU A 311 -25.15 -8.47 -9.43
C GLU A 311 -24.15 -8.65 -8.29
N ASP A 312 -22.84 -8.61 -8.57
CA ASP A 312 -21.78 -8.70 -7.56
C ASP A 312 -21.69 -7.46 -6.64
N LEU A 313 -22.38 -6.38 -7.01
CA LEU A 313 -22.41 -5.13 -6.23
C LEU A 313 -23.58 -5.08 -5.24
N ASN A 314 -24.56 -5.98 -5.34
CA ASN A 314 -25.75 -5.97 -4.49
C ASN A 314 -25.55 -6.61 -3.10
N ASP A 315 -24.41 -7.24 -2.85
CA ASP A 315 -24.11 -7.91 -1.58
C ASP A 315 -23.71 -6.96 -0.42
N GLU A 316 -23.52 -5.66 -0.70
CA GLU A 316 -23.23 -4.65 0.34
C GLU A 316 -24.42 -3.73 0.60
N GLU A 317 -24.74 -3.54 1.89
CA GLU A 317 -25.89 -2.76 2.34
C GLU A 317 -25.98 -1.37 1.69
N GLU A 318 -27.10 -1.17 0.97
CA GLU A 318 -27.48 0.06 0.25
C GLU A 318 -27.67 1.25 1.20
N PHE A 319 -27.31 2.45 0.75
CA PHE A 319 -27.57 3.69 1.47
C PHE A 319 -28.90 4.30 1.01
N ASP A 320 -29.81 4.57 1.96
CA ASP A 320 -31.06 5.29 1.71
C ASP A 320 -30.89 6.78 2.01
N GLU A 321 -31.21 7.64 1.04
CA GLU A 321 -31.15 9.11 1.20
C GLU A 321 -32.55 9.71 1.38
N SER A 322 -33.59 8.88 1.51
CA SER A 322 -34.97 9.31 1.75
C SER A 322 -35.64 8.55 2.88
N ASP A 323 -35.59 9.06 4.11
CA ASP A 323 -36.79 9.17 4.95
C ASP A 323 -36.52 9.99 6.21
N LYS A 324 -37.47 10.85 6.58
CA LYS A 324 -37.42 11.67 7.81
C LYS A 324 -38.30 11.02 8.88
N SER A 325 -37.75 10.69 10.06
CA SER A 325 -38.32 11.04 11.38
C SER A 325 -37.57 10.40 12.56
N HIS A 326 -37.72 11.05 13.71
CA HIS A 326 -36.90 11.00 14.93
C HIS A 326 -36.91 9.67 15.72
N HIS A 327 -35.70 9.15 16.00
CA HIS A 327 -35.20 8.84 17.35
C HIS A 327 -33.68 8.99 17.34
N ASN A 328 -33.15 9.84 18.23
CA ASN A 328 -31.81 10.42 18.11
C ASN A 328 -30.94 9.94 19.27
N GLU A 329 -30.27 8.79 19.11
CA GLU A 329 -29.42 8.23 20.18
C GLU A 329 -27.94 8.07 19.80
N ALA A 330 -27.52 8.45 18.58
CA ALA A 330 -26.09 8.64 18.28
C ALA A 330 -25.77 9.82 17.34
N PRO A 331 -26.38 11.02 17.51
CA PRO A 331 -25.99 12.19 16.72
C PRO A 331 -24.49 12.45 16.85
N GLU A 332 -23.89 12.27 18.03
CA GLU A 332 -22.46 12.49 18.28
C GLU A 332 -21.58 11.65 17.35
N TYR A 333 -21.92 10.37 17.16
CA TYR A 333 -21.16 9.46 16.28
C TYR A 333 -21.17 9.94 14.83
N ARG A 334 -22.33 10.39 14.33
CA ARG A 334 -22.46 10.97 12.99
C ARG A 334 -21.60 12.22 12.82
N HIS A 335 -21.55 13.10 13.82
CA HIS A 335 -20.74 14.34 13.76
C HIS A 335 -19.22 14.07 13.71
N LEU A 336 -18.75 12.87 14.07
CA LEU A 336 -17.34 12.51 13.95
C LEU A 336 -16.93 12.16 12.51
N ILE A 337 -17.87 11.80 11.65
CA ILE A 337 -17.59 11.24 10.33
C ILE A 337 -17.20 12.38 9.38
N ALA A 338 -15.93 12.47 9.01
CA ALA A 338 -15.48 13.47 8.04
C ALA A 338 -15.41 12.96 6.61
N ILE A 339 -15.26 11.65 6.43
CA ILE A 339 -15.24 10.99 5.11
C ILE A 339 -16.37 9.97 5.08
N HIS A 340 -17.50 10.36 4.51
CA HIS A 340 -18.70 9.54 4.43
C HIS A 340 -18.51 8.41 3.42
N ALA A 341 -18.57 7.17 3.90
CA ALA A 341 -18.67 6.01 3.04
C ALA A 341 -20.13 5.80 2.63
N GLY A 342 -20.38 5.56 1.34
CA GLY A 342 -21.74 5.34 0.87
C GLY A 342 -21.77 4.77 -0.53
N LYS A 343 -22.78 3.92 -0.76
CA LYS A 343 -23.06 3.30 -2.05
C LYS A 343 -24.50 3.65 -2.43
N PRO A 344 -24.71 4.55 -3.40
CA PRO A 344 -26.04 4.87 -3.90
C PRO A 344 -26.74 3.63 -4.45
N LYS A 345 -28.07 3.64 -4.36
CA LYS A 345 -28.93 2.66 -5.07
C LYS A 345 -28.78 2.85 -6.58
N GLY A 346 -28.73 1.78 -7.37
CA GLY A 346 -28.74 1.88 -8.85
C GLY A 346 -27.49 1.38 -9.59
N GLY A 347 -26.80 0.36 -9.06
CA GLY A 347 -25.68 -0.28 -9.74
C GLY A 347 -24.41 0.60 -9.83
N LEU A 348 -23.40 0.11 -10.55
CA LEU A 348 -22.08 0.73 -10.58
C LEU A 348 -22.08 2.11 -11.22
N VAL A 349 -22.91 2.31 -12.25
CA VAL A 349 -23.02 3.59 -12.96
C VAL A 349 -23.47 4.70 -12.01
N GLU A 350 -24.47 4.43 -11.16
CA GLU A 350 -24.91 5.41 -10.15
C GLU A 350 -23.85 5.64 -9.08
N CYS A 351 -23.17 4.58 -8.65
CA CYS A 351 -22.08 4.65 -7.68
C CYS A 351 -20.91 5.52 -8.17
N LEU A 352 -20.64 5.54 -9.47
CA LEU A 352 -19.55 6.32 -10.09
C LEU A 352 -19.97 7.73 -10.52
N LYS A 353 -21.24 8.12 -10.38
CA LYS A 353 -21.64 9.52 -10.64
C LYS A 353 -20.93 10.47 -9.68
N VAL A 354 -20.59 11.65 -10.20
CA VAL A 354 -19.95 12.72 -9.45
C VAL A 354 -20.99 13.79 -9.14
N ASP A 355 -21.21 14.02 -7.85
CA ASP A 355 -21.98 15.17 -7.36
C ASP A 355 -21.02 16.37 -7.20
N PRO A 356 -21.27 17.51 -7.88
CA PRO A 356 -20.42 18.69 -7.77
C PRO A 356 -20.51 19.40 -6.41
N GLU A 357 -21.53 19.11 -5.60
CA GLU A 357 -21.80 19.76 -4.33
C GLU A 357 -21.43 18.88 -3.12
N LYS A 358 -21.12 17.60 -3.34
CA LYS A 358 -20.85 16.63 -2.28
C LYS A 358 -19.80 15.61 -2.69
N VAL A 359 -18.74 15.48 -1.88
CA VAL A 359 -17.79 14.37 -2.00
C VAL A 359 -18.21 13.16 -1.17
N ARG A 360 -17.82 11.97 -1.62
CA ARG A 360 -18.04 10.71 -0.92
C ARG A 360 -16.86 9.76 -1.07
N ARG A 361 -16.88 8.68 -0.28
CA ARG A 361 -16.02 7.51 -0.44
C ARG A 361 -16.84 6.31 -0.92
N LEU A 362 -16.41 5.72 -2.04
CA LEU A 362 -16.89 4.41 -2.50
C LEU A 362 -15.86 3.34 -2.12
N SER A 363 -16.32 2.14 -1.75
CA SER A 363 -15.45 0.97 -1.57
C SER A 363 -15.80 -0.11 -2.57
N LEU A 364 -14.81 -0.76 -3.15
CA LEU A 364 -14.96 -1.91 -4.06
C LEU A 364 -13.95 -2.99 -3.67
N SER A 365 -14.33 -4.27 -3.77
CA SER A 365 -13.36 -5.35 -3.71
C SER A 365 -12.43 -5.31 -4.93
N GLU A 366 -11.27 -5.94 -4.84
CA GLU A 366 -10.34 -6.04 -5.98
C GLU A 366 -11.01 -6.61 -7.25
N GLN A 367 -11.94 -7.57 -7.08
CA GLN A 367 -12.64 -8.22 -8.18
C GLN A 367 -13.68 -7.30 -8.81
N GLN A 368 -14.42 -6.57 -7.97
CA GLN A 368 -15.36 -5.54 -8.44
C GLN A 368 -14.60 -4.45 -9.22
N LEU A 369 -13.44 -4.01 -8.72
CA LEU A 369 -12.60 -3.04 -9.43
C LEU A 369 -12.09 -3.59 -10.75
N GLU A 370 -11.59 -4.83 -10.80
CA GLU A 370 -11.08 -5.46 -12.04
C GLU A 370 -12.16 -5.45 -13.13
N LYS A 371 -13.39 -5.85 -12.78
CA LYS A 371 -14.55 -5.80 -13.69
C LYS A 371 -14.91 -4.36 -14.07
N ALA A 372 -14.96 -3.46 -13.08
CA ALA A 372 -15.27 -2.05 -13.29
C ALA A 372 -14.25 -1.34 -14.20
N ALA A 373 -12.96 -1.64 -14.07
CA ALA A 373 -11.88 -1.08 -14.87
C ALA A 373 -12.00 -1.45 -16.36
N ILE A 374 -12.56 -2.63 -16.66
CA ILE A 374 -12.83 -3.05 -18.03
C ILE A 374 -13.98 -2.23 -18.62
N ASN A 375 -15.08 -2.06 -17.90
CA ASN A 375 -16.31 -1.52 -18.49
C ASN A 375 -16.48 0.00 -18.29
N TYR A 376 -15.88 0.55 -17.23
CA TYR A 376 -16.15 1.90 -16.72
C TYR A 376 -14.86 2.69 -16.38
N GLY A 377 -13.72 2.34 -16.99
CA GLY A 377 -12.41 2.90 -16.62
C GLY A 377 -12.34 4.43 -16.59
N GLN A 378 -12.90 5.12 -17.59
CA GLN A 378 -12.94 6.59 -17.61
C GLN A 378 -13.87 7.16 -16.54
N GLN A 379 -14.99 6.51 -16.26
CA GLN A 379 -15.92 6.90 -15.21
C GLN A 379 -15.26 6.78 -13.82
N ILE A 380 -14.44 5.75 -13.60
CA ILE A 380 -13.63 5.61 -12.38
C ILE A 380 -12.63 6.76 -12.28
N VAL A 381 -11.89 7.06 -13.35
CA VAL A 381 -10.93 8.19 -13.36
C VAL A 381 -11.65 9.49 -13.01
N ARG A 382 -12.79 9.78 -13.65
CA ARG A 382 -13.62 10.97 -13.36
C ARG A 382 -14.10 10.98 -11.90
N PHE A 383 -14.57 9.85 -11.39
CA PHE A 383 -15.00 9.72 -10.00
C PHE A 383 -13.87 10.08 -9.03
N THR A 384 -12.66 9.54 -9.25
CA THR A 384 -11.53 9.73 -8.35
C THR A 384 -10.87 11.12 -8.42
N GLN A 385 -11.20 11.97 -9.39
CA GLN A 385 -10.73 13.36 -9.38
C GLN A 385 -11.24 14.09 -8.12
N ARG A 386 -12.51 13.87 -7.75
CA ARG A 386 -13.14 14.55 -6.60
C ARG A 386 -13.44 13.65 -5.41
N ASN A 387 -13.77 12.39 -5.66
CA ASN A 387 -14.17 11.43 -4.64
C ASN A 387 -13.02 10.50 -4.26
N ILE A 388 -13.18 9.77 -3.16
CA ILE A 388 -12.21 8.75 -2.74
C ILE A 388 -12.75 7.38 -3.17
N LEU A 389 -11.92 6.61 -3.86
CA LEU A 389 -12.15 5.18 -4.09
C LEU A 389 -11.24 4.37 -3.17
N ARG A 390 -11.86 3.55 -2.33
CA ARG A 390 -11.19 2.49 -1.57
C ARG A 390 -11.32 1.17 -2.30
N VAL A 391 -10.22 0.45 -2.38
CA VAL A 391 -10.14 -0.89 -2.96
C VAL A 391 -9.61 -1.81 -1.89
N TYR A 392 -10.20 -2.98 -1.71
CA TYR A 392 -9.82 -3.92 -0.65
C TYR A 392 -9.69 -5.36 -1.16
N PRO A 393 -8.89 -6.21 -0.49
CA PRO A 393 -8.70 -7.61 -0.88
C PRO A 393 -10.02 -8.41 -0.83
N LYS A 394 -10.22 -9.33 -1.75
CA LYS A 394 -11.39 -10.23 -1.75
C LYS A 394 -11.36 -11.19 -0.55
N GLY A 395 -12.54 -11.59 -0.06
CA GLY A 395 -12.67 -12.49 1.09
C GLY A 395 -12.03 -13.88 0.92
N THR A 396 -11.81 -14.35 -0.31
CA THR A 396 -11.12 -15.64 -0.56
C THR A 396 -9.62 -15.60 -0.27
N ARG A 397 -9.03 -14.43 0.01
CA ARG A 397 -7.63 -14.28 0.45
C ARG A 397 -7.46 -14.56 1.94
N ILE A 398 -7.84 -15.77 2.35
CA ILE A 398 -7.84 -16.20 3.75
C ILE A 398 -6.44 -16.16 4.40
N ASP A 399 -5.40 -16.31 3.59
CA ASP A 399 -3.98 -16.26 3.97
C ASP A 399 -3.45 -14.83 4.14
N SER A 400 -4.29 -13.82 3.91
CA SER A 400 -3.88 -12.40 3.88
C SER A 400 -2.88 -12.05 2.78
N SER A 401 -2.91 -12.79 1.66
CA SER A 401 -2.25 -12.38 0.42
C SER A 401 -2.78 -11.03 -0.08
N ASN A 402 -2.04 -10.40 -1.00
CA ASN A 402 -2.38 -9.09 -1.56
C ASN A 402 -2.52 -9.12 -3.08
N TYR A 403 -3.34 -8.22 -3.62
CA TYR A 403 -3.65 -8.11 -5.04
C TYR A 403 -2.71 -7.16 -5.78
N ASN A 404 -2.83 -7.03 -7.10
CA ASN A 404 -2.02 -6.10 -7.88
C ASN A 404 -2.50 -4.65 -7.65
N PRO A 405 -1.69 -3.75 -7.06
CA PRO A 405 -2.14 -2.40 -6.74
C PRO A 405 -2.27 -1.50 -7.99
N LEU A 406 -1.64 -1.87 -9.10
CA LEU A 406 -1.55 -1.03 -10.30
C LEU A 406 -2.92 -0.75 -10.91
N ILE A 407 -3.85 -1.70 -10.87
CA ILE A 407 -5.20 -1.50 -11.44
C ILE A 407 -5.90 -0.33 -10.72
N GLY A 408 -5.80 -0.26 -9.40
CA GLY A 408 -6.34 0.85 -8.61
C GLY A 408 -5.65 2.18 -8.94
N TRP A 409 -4.32 2.23 -8.87
CA TRP A 409 -3.59 3.48 -9.08
C TRP A 409 -3.71 4.02 -10.50
N MET A 410 -3.74 3.16 -11.53
CA MET A 410 -3.96 3.56 -12.92
C MET A 410 -5.31 4.24 -13.16
N HIS A 411 -6.31 3.94 -12.32
CA HIS A 411 -7.64 4.56 -12.36
C HIS A 411 -7.82 5.66 -11.31
N GLY A 412 -6.74 6.05 -10.62
CA GLY A 412 -6.74 7.15 -9.65
C GLY A 412 -7.26 6.81 -8.25
N ALA A 413 -7.47 5.51 -7.94
CA ALA A 413 -7.93 5.07 -6.62
C ALA A 413 -6.92 5.43 -5.53
N GLN A 414 -7.39 6.13 -4.50
CA GLN A 414 -6.56 6.72 -3.47
C GLN A 414 -6.23 5.72 -2.36
N MET A 415 -7.22 4.95 -1.92
CA MET A 415 -7.11 4.01 -0.79
C MET A 415 -7.03 2.57 -1.32
N VAL A 416 -5.87 2.17 -1.82
CA VAL A 416 -5.60 0.79 -2.24
C VAL A 416 -5.14 0.00 -1.01
N ALA A 417 -6.08 -0.68 -0.34
CA ALA A 417 -5.91 -1.27 0.99
C ALA A 417 -5.28 -2.65 0.95
N PHE A 418 -4.29 -2.88 1.81
CA PHE A 418 -3.47 -4.09 1.79
C PHE A 418 -3.28 -4.68 3.18
N ASN A 419 -3.20 -6.00 3.25
CA ASN A 419 -2.83 -6.75 4.44
C ASN A 419 -1.34 -6.50 4.76
N MET A 420 -1.05 -5.65 5.74
CA MET A 420 0.32 -5.21 6.10
C MET A 420 1.13 -6.27 6.84
N GLN A 421 0.45 -7.26 7.42
CA GLN A 421 1.01 -8.44 8.07
C GLN A 421 1.42 -9.54 7.08
N GLY A 422 0.99 -9.42 5.82
CA GLY A 422 1.35 -10.36 4.76
C GLY A 422 2.77 -10.18 4.24
N TYR A 423 3.09 -10.87 3.15
CA TYR A 423 4.36 -10.76 2.45
C TYR A 423 4.14 -10.85 0.92
N GLY A 424 5.20 -10.62 0.15
CA GLY A 424 5.22 -10.87 -1.28
C GLY A 424 5.24 -9.61 -2.15
N ARG A 425 5.32 -9.86 -3.47
CA ARG A 425 5.63 -8.84 -4.50
C ARG A 425 4.72 -7.62 -4.43
N SER A 426 3.41 -7.81 -4.31
CA SER A 426 2.46 -6.69 -4.29
C SER A 426 2.70 -5.78 -3.09
N LEU A 427 2.98 -6.35 -1.91
CA LEU A 427 3.27 -5.58 -0.71
C LEU A 427 4.60 -4.82 -0.84
N TRP A 428 5.62 -5.43 -1.48
CA TRP A 428 6.87 -4.74 -1.79
C TRP A 428 6.68 -3.56 -2.75
N LEU A 429 5.84 -3.72 -3.80
CA LEU A 429 5.49 -2.62 -4.70
C LEU A 429 4.84 -1.46 -3.95
N MET A 430 3.94 -1.76 -3.03
CA MET A 430 3.29 -0.75 -2.21
C MET A 430 4.25 -0.08 -1.22
N HIS A 431 5.13 -0.83 -0.55
CA HIS A 431 6.22 -0.24 0.25
C HIS A 431 7.12 0.66 -0.60
N GLY A 432 7.46 0.25 -1.83
CA GLY A 432 8.26 1.05 -2.77
C GLY A 432 7.56 2.34 -3.20
N MET A 433 6.29 2.26 -3.60
CA MET A 433 5.47 3.40 -4.01
C MET A 433 5.43 4.49 -2.93
N PHE A 434 5.22 4.11 -1.67
CA PHE A 434 5.09 5.06 -0.56
C PHE A 434 6.41 5.47 0.10
N ARG A 435 7.57 4.97 -0.37
CA ARG A 435 8.86 5.64 -0.11
C ARG A 435 9.00 6.96 -0.85
N ALA A 436 8.19 7.19 -1.89
CA ALA A 436 8.14 8.48 -2.59
C ALA A 436 7.68 9.60 -1.66
N ASN A 437 7.91 10.86 -2.09
CA ASN A 437 7.49 12.06 -1.36
C ASN A 437 7.93 12.10 0.11
N GLY A 438 9.17 11.70 0.39
CA GLY A 438 9.71 11.72 1.75
C GLY A 438 9.16 10.63 2.67
N GLY A 439 8.53 9.58 2.13
CA GLY A 439 7.98 8.50 2.95
C GLY A 439 6.73 8.91 3.74
N CYS A 440 6.11 10.03 3.41
CA CYS A 440 5.08 10.64 4.26
C CYS A 440 3.70 9.97 4.20
N GLY A 441 3.55 8.93 3.36
CA GLY A 441 2.33 8.16 3.19
C GLY A 441 1.27 8.80 2.27
N TYR A 442 1.58 9.96 1.68
CA TYR A 442 0.76 10.64 0.67
C TYR A 442 1.60 10.92 -0.58
N VAL A 443 1.13 10.44 -1.74
CA VAL A 443 1.81 10.63 -3.03
C VAL A 443 0.83 11.30 -3.98
N LYS A 444 1.13 12.52 -4.41
CA LYS A 444 0.28 13.28 -5.35
C LYS A 444 0.09 12.47 -6.63
N LYS A 445 -1.15 12.37 -7.09
CA LYS A 445 -1.47 11.74 -8.38
C LYS A 445 -0.86 12.56 -9.53
N PRO A 446 -0.47 11.90 -10.63
CA PRO A 446 -0.04 12.63 -11.82
C PRO A 446 -1.17 13.51 -12.36
N ASN A 447 -0.82 14.67 -12.93
CA ASN A 447 -1.78 15.68 -13.39
C ASN A 447 -2.85 15.13 -14.34
N PHE A 448 -2.53 14.17 -15.20
CA PHE A 448 -3.51 13.57 -16.13
C PHE A 448 -4.62 12.76 -15.43
N LEU A 449 -4.46 12.39 -14.15
CA LEU A 449 -5.52 11.80 -13.32
C LEU A 449 -6.30 12.84 -12.49
N LEU A 450 -5.92 14.12 -12.59
CA LEU A 450 -6.51 15.23 -11.84
C LEU A 450 -7.26 16.19 -12.76
N GLU A 451 -6.71 16.42 -13.95
CA GLU A 451 -7.21 17.39 -14.93
C GLU A 451 -8.30 16.80 -15.81
N THR A 452 -9.26 17.64 -16.18
CA THR A 452 -10.27 17.37 -17.21
C THR A 452 -9.92 18.21 -18.43
N GLY A 453 -9.86 17.56 -19.59
CA GLY A 453 -9.59 18.22 -20.87
C GLY A 453 -10.79 18.99 -21.41
N PRO A 454 -10.69 19.52 -22.63
CA PRO A 454 -11.83 20.04 -23.38
C PRO A 454 -12.96 18.99 -23.46
N ASP A 455 -14.21 19.45 -23.49
CA ASP A 455 -15.40 18.58 -23.63
C ASP A 455 -15.53 17.49 -22.54
N ASP A 456 -15.09 17.80 -21.32
CA ASP A 456 -15.12 16.90 -20.16
C ASP A 456 -14.31 15.59 -20.34
N GLU A 457 -13.32 15.58 -21.24
CA GLU A 457 -12.46 14.42 -21.48
C GLU A 457 -11.59 14.12 -20.24
N VAL A 458 -11.49 12.83 -19.89
CA VAL A 458 -10.61 12.35 -18.82
C VAL A 458 -9.66 11.29 -19.37
N PHE A 459 -8.54 11.10 -18.68
CA PHE A 459 -7.56 10.09 -19.05
C PHE A 459 -8.21 8.71 -19.26
N ASN A 460 -7.89 8.09 -20.39
CA ASN A 460 -8.31 6.73 -20.72
C ASN A 460 -7.16 5.74 -20.40
N PRO A 461 -7.29 4.91 -19.36
CA PRO A 461 -6.25 3.94 -18.99
C PRO A 461 -5.95 2.88 -20.06
N LYS A 462 -6.85 2.69 -21.03
CA LYS A 462 -6.68 1.77 -22.16
C LYS A 462 -6.04 2.43 -23.39
N ALA A 463 -5.85 3.75 -23.39
CA ALA A 463 -5.25 4.45 -24.50
C ALA A 463 -3.77 4.04 -24.66
N LYS A 464 -3.36 3.77 -25.91
CA LYS A 464 -1.95 3.56 -26.24
C LYS A 464 -1.26 4.91 -26.30
N LEU A 465 -0.40 5.18 -25.33
CA LEU A 465 0.40 6.40 -25.29
C LEU A 465 1.75 6.21 -25.99
N PRO A 466 2.32 7.27 -26.60
CA PRO A 466 3.67 7.21 -27.14
C PRO A 466 4.70 7.05 -26.03
N VAL A 467 5.80 6.35 -26.34
CA VAL A 467 6.93 6.18 -25.41
C VAL A 467 7.59 7.53 -25.18
N LYS A 468 7.65 7.97 -23.91
CA LYS A 468 8.34 9.21 -23.51
C LYS A 468 9.79 8.96 -23.08
N THR A 469 10.04 7.82 -22.44
CA THR A 469 11.34 7.49 -21.84
C THR A 469 11.61 6.00 -22.02
N THR A 470 12.86 5.66 -22.34
CA THR A 470 13.34 4.27 -22.38
C THR A 470 14.29 4.05 -21.21
N LEU A 471 13.92 3.15 -20.30
CA LEU A 471 14.80 2.71 -19.22
C LEU A 471 15.63 1.52 -19.71
N LYS A 472 16.96 1.61 -19.62
CA LYS A 472 17.88 0.49 -19.85
C LYS A 472 18.49 0.09 -18.52
N VAL A 473 18.28 -1.16 -18.11
CA VAL A 473 18.86 -1.73 -16.89
C VAL A 473 19.85 -2.82 -17.28
N THR A 474 21.10 -2.68 -16.84
CA THR A 474 22.14 -3.72 -16.98
C THR A 474 22.45 -4.26 -15.60
N VAL A 475 22.29 -5.57 -15.41
CA VAL A 475 22.64 -6.26 -14.16
C VAL A 475 24.05 -6.81 -14.28
N TYR A 476 24.97 -6.26 -13.49
CA TYR A 476 26.37 -6.68 -13.50
C TYR A 476 26.64 -7.87 -12.57
N MET A 477 26.25 -7.73 -11.31
CA MET A 477 26.49 -8.72 -10.27
C MET A 477 25.62 -8.47 -9.03
N GLY A 478 25.50 -9.48 -8.18
CA GLY A 478 24.98 -9.35 -6.82
C GLY A 478 26.08 -9.61 -5.80
N GLU A 479 26.27 -8.69 -4.85
CA GLU A 479 27.22 -8.81 -3.74
C GLU A 479 26.49 -8.62 -2.41
N GLY A 480 27.05 -9.19 -1.33
CA GLY A 480 26.62 -8.92 0.04
C GLY A 480 25.77 -9.99 0.72
N TRP A 481 25.13 -10.89 -0.03
CA TRP A 481 24.26 -11.95 0.53
C TRP A 481 24.93 -12.82 1.59
N TYR A 482 26.23 -13.05 1.49
CA TYR A 482 27.00 -13.89 2.41
C TYR A 482 27.29 -13.21 3.76
N TYR A 483 27.00 -11.91 3.90
CA TYR A 483 27.04 -11.20 5.19
C TYR A 483 25.75 -11.45 5.99
N ASP A 484 24.61 -11.49 5.32
CA ASP A 484 23.30 -11.60 5.96
C ASP A 484 22.90 -13.06 6.21
N PHE A 485 23.36 -13.98 5.37
CA PHE A 485 22.99 -15.39 5.42
C PHE A 485 24.19 -16.27 5.73
N LYS A 486 23.96 -17.27 6.61
CA LYS A 486 24.93 -18.35 6.79
C LYS A 486 25.10 -19.09 5.47
N HIS A 487 26.30 -19.57 5.20
CA HIS A 487 26.61 -20.29 3.95
C HIS A 487 25.71 -21.52 3.68
N THR A 488 25.10 -22.11 4.72
CA THR A 488 24.14 -23.23 4.58
C THR A 488 22.66 -22.81 4.70
N HIS A 489 22.35 -21.52 4.54
CA HIS A 489 20.98 -21.02 4.76
C HIS A 489 20.01 -21.50 3.67
N PHE A 490 20.44 -21.46 2.41
CA PHE A 490 19.60 -21.81 1.25
C PHE A 490 19.74 -23.29 0.85
N ASP A 491 20.96 -23.84 0.93
CA ASP A 491 21.25 -25.24 0.68
C ASP A 491 22.33 -25.73 1.67
N GLN A 492 22.14 -26.94 2.21
CA GLN A 492 23.06 -27.57 3.14
C GLN A 492 24.33 -28.11 2.45
N TYR A 493 24.28 -28.35 1.14
CA TYR A 493 25.27 -29.14 0.42
C TYR A 493 26.07 -28.32 -0.61
N SER A 494 25.59 -27.15 -1.02
CA SER A 494 26.27 -26.28 -1.98
C SER A 494 25.93 -24.79 -1.79
N PRO A 495 26.74 -23.87 -2.35
CA PRO A 495 26.38 -22.45 -2.41
C PRO A 495 25.11 -22.24 -3.24
N PRO A 496 24.33 -21.19 -2.95
CA PRO A 496 23.13 -20.87 -3.71
C PRO A 496 23.43 -20.45 -5.16
N ASP A 497 22.56 -20.87 -6.07
CA ASP A 497 22.50 -20.34 -7.44
C ASP A 497 21.53 -19.14 -7.46
N PHE A 498 22.06 -17.97 -7.78
CA PHE A 498 21.26 -16.75 -7.88
C PHE A 498 20.96 -16.38 -9.32
N TYR A 499 19.75 -15.90 -9.56
CA TYR A 499 19.40 -15.15 -10.75
C TYR A 499 18.78 -13.82 -10.33
N THR A 500 18.86 -12.81 -11.21
CA THR A 500 18.21 -11.52 -11.00
C THR A 500 17.10 -11.34 -12.02
N ARG A 501 15.97 -10.80 -11.56
CA ARG A 501 14.83 -10.47 -12.42
C ARG A 501 14.49 -8.99 -12.27
N VAL A 502 14.29 -8.32 -13.41
CA VAL A 502 13.79 -6.96 -13.51
C VAL A 502 12.42 -7.04 -14.18
N SER A 503 11.35 -6.61 -13.50
CA SER A 503 9.97 -6.85 -13.92
C SER A 503 9.02 -5.75 -13.50
#